data_AF-A0A1M6I288-F1
#
_entry.id   AF-A0A1M6I288-F1
#
_cell.length_a   1.000
_cell.length_b   1.000
_cell.length_c   1.000
_cell.angle_alpha   90.00
_cell.angle_beta   90.00
_cell.angle_gamma   90.00
#
_symmetry.space_group_name_H-M   'P 1'
#
loop_
_entity.id
_entity.type
_entity.pdbx_description
1 polymer ?
#
loop_
_entity_poly.entity_id
_entity_poly.type
_entity_poly.pdbx_seq_one_letter_code
_entity_poly.pdbx_strand_id
1 'polypeptide(L)' 'MPISAKQLNLCDISSEFDKFFHQDQNNLLSLLNQHIDITPFIPFSFYQKYYSSLGTNRDYSLEAMLYAFILK' A
#
# COMPACT_ATOMS: atom_id res chain seq x y z
N MET A 1 -19.72 9.02 -34.64
CA MET A 1 -19.63 10.03 -33.57
C MET A 1 -18.26 9.93 -32.95
N PRO A 2 -17.48 11.01 -32.80
CA PRO A 2 -16.21 10.92 -32.08
C PRO A 2 -16.51 10.64 -30.61
N ILE A 3 -15.90 9.59 -30.06
CA ILE A 3 -15.99 9.29 -28.64
C ILE A 3 -15.15 10.34 -27.91
N SER A 4 -15.80 11.21 -27.15
CA SER A 4 -15.10 12.17 -26.28
C SER A 4 -14.57 11.43 -25.06
N ALA A 5 -13.29 11.10 -25.05
CA ALA A 5 -12.63 10.54 -23.87
C ALA A 5 -12.33 11.68 -22.88
N LYS A 6 -12.85 11.60 -21.65
CA LYS A 6 -12.46 12.51 -20.58
C LYS A 6 -10.98 12.28 -20.28
N GLN A 7 -10.12 13.26 -20.59
CA GLN A 7 -8.74 13.24 -20.10
C GLN A 7 -8.78 13.40 -18.58
N LEU A 8 -8.27 12.41 -17.86
CA LEU A 8 -8.14 12.47 -16.41
C LEU A 8 -6.97 13.37 -16.04
N ASN A 9 -7.18 14.21 -15.04
CA ASN A 9 -6.10 14.93 -14.37
C ASN A 9 -5.81 14.31 -13.00
N LEU A 10 -4.72 14.72 -12.36
CA LEU A 10 -4.31 14.19 -11.06
C LEU A 10 -5.35 14.45 -9.96
N CYS A 11 -6.09 15.57 -10.02
CA CYS A 11 -7.14 15.88 -9.05
C CYS A 11 -8.33 14.92 -9.19
N ASP A 12 -8.74 14.59 -10.42
CA ASP A 12 -9.77 13.59 -10.69
C ASP A 12 -9.34 12.23 -10.10
N ILE A 13 -8.13 11.78 -10.40
CA ILE A 13 -7.57 10.52 -9.90
C ILE A 13 -7.51 10.50 -8.37
N SER A 14 -7.02 11.58 -7.75
CA SER A 14 -6.95 11.70 -6.29
C SER A 14 -8.33 11.59 -5.65
N SER A 15 -9.31 12.31 -6.19
CA SER A 15 -10.68 12.32 -5.66
C SER A 15 -11.37 10.95 -5.77
N GLU A 16 -11.04 10.20 -6.80
CA GLU A 16 -11.58 8.86 -7.04
C GLU A 16 -10.87 7.81 -6.18
N PHE A 17 -9.56 7.97 -5.98
CA PHE A 17 -8.79 7.20 -5.02
C PHE A 17 -9.31 7.40 -3.58
N ASP A 18 -9.59 8.64 -3.16
CA ASP A 18 -10.14 8.92 -1.83
C ASP A 18 -11.48 8.20 -1.61
N LYS A 19 -12.36 8.21 -2.62
CA LYS A 19 -13.63 7.47 -2.57
C LYS A 19 -13.39 5.96 -2.45
N PHE A 20 -12.49 5.42 -3.25
CA PHE A 20 -12.15 3.99 -3.22
C PHE A 20 -11.55 3.59 -1.86
N PHE A 21 -10.62 4.39 -1.34
CA PHE A 21 -9.98 4.20 -0.05
C PHE A 21 -10.99 4.04 1.10
N HIS A 22 -12.05 4.87 1.11
CA HIS A 22 -13.09 4.81 2.13
C HIS A 22 -14.16 3.72 1.89
N GLN A 23 -14.35 3.26 0.65
CA GLN A 23 -15.37 2.26 0.32
C GLN A 23 -14.86 0.82 0.49
N ASP A 24 -13.59 0.55 0.18
CA ASP A 24 -13.07 -0.82 0.09
C ASP A 24 -11.62 -0.95 0.57
N GLN A 25 -11.40 -0.61 1.84
CA GLN A 25 -10.07 -0.58 2.46
C GLN A 25 -9.34 -1.93 2.41
N ASN A 26 -10.06 -3.05 2.50
CA ASN A 26 -9.49 -4.40 2.45
C ASN A 26 -8.95 -4.75 1.04
N ASN A 27 -9.68 -4.34 0.00
CA ASN A 27 -9.29 -4.55 -1.38
C ASN A 27 -8.07 -3.70 -1.75
N LEU A 28 -7.99 -2.48 -1.23
CA LEU A 28 -6.84 -1.60 -1.43
C LEU A 28 -5.53 -2.22 -0.94
N LEU A 29 -5.50 -2.84 0.24
CA LEU A 29 -4.30 -3.52 0.75
C LEU A 29 -3.84 -4.65 -0.19
N SER A 30 -4.79 -5.41 -0.73
CA SER A 30 -4.51 -6.49 -1.69
C SER A 30 -3.92 -5.95 -2.99
N LEU A 31 -4.48 -4.85 -3.51
CA LEU A 31 -3.97 -4.17 -4.70
C LEU A 31 -2.58 -3.58 -4.49
N LEU A 32 -2.32 -3.00 -3.31
CA LEU A 32 -1.02 -2.42 -2.98
C LEU A 32 0.06 -3.51 -2.96
N ASN A 33 -0.24 -4.63 -2.31
CA ASN A 33 0.64 -5.81 -2.27
C ASN A 33 0.93 -6.37 -3.67
N GLN A 34 -0.05 -6.34 -4.57
CA GLN A 34 0.09 -6.90 -5.92
C GLN A 34 0.87 -5.99 -6.87
N HIS A 35 0.74 -4.68 -6.74
CA HIS A 35 1.24 -3.72 -7.73
C HIS A 35 2.45 -2.90 -7.29
N ILE A 36 2.71 -2.80 -5.98
CA ILE A 36 3.81 -2.02 -5.45
C ILE A 36 4.70 -2.95 -4.64
N ASP A 37 5.85 -3.34 -5.18
CA ASP A 37 6.86 -4.07 -4.42
C ASP A 37 7.70 -3.09 -3.59
N ILE A 38 7.49 -3.08 -2.28
CA ILE A 38 8.26 -2.23 -1.36
C ILE A 38 9.59 -2.87 -0.92
N THR A 39 9.77 -4.17 -1.16
CA THR A 39 10.95 -4.95 -0.72
C THR A 39 12.28 -4.29 -1.08
N PRO A 40 12.48 -3.76 -2.31
CA PRO A 40 13.74 -3.14 -2.70
C PRO A 40 14.08 -1.85 -1.93
N PHE A 41 13.07 -1.21 -1.33
CA PHE A 41 13.24 0.05 -0.60
C PHE A 41 13.51 -0.15 0.89
N ILE A 42 13.37 -1.38 1.39
CA ILE A 42 13.56 -1.69 2.81
C ILE A 42 15.04 -2.01 3.07
N PRO A 43 15.75 -1.22 3.88
CA PRO A 43 17.13 -1.51 4.22
C PRO A 43 17.26 -2.82 4.99
N PHE A 44 18.32 -3.58 4.73
CA PHE A 44 18.61 -4.82 5.45
C PHE A 44 18.69 -4.64 6.97
N SER A 45 19.22 -3.51 7.45
CA SER A 45 19.26 -3.19 8.87
C SER A 45 17.87 -3.09 9.51
N PHE A 46 16.85 -2.74 8.73
CA PHE A 46 15.46 -2.70 9.18
C PHE A 46 14.90 -4.11 9.36
N TYR A 47 15.19 -5.03 8.44
CA TYR A 47 14.88 -6.45 8.60
C TYR A 47 15.51 -7.02 9.87
N GLN A 48 16.79 -6.75 10.11
CA GLN A 48 17.49 -7.25 11.30
C GLN A 48 16.85 -6.76 12.59
N LYS A 49 16.48 -5.47 12.65
CA LYS A 49 15.80 -4.90 13.81
C LYS A 49 14.39 -5.47 13.97
N TYR A 50 13.61 -5.47 12.89
CA TYR A 50 12.24 -5.95 12.89
C TYR A 50 12.18 -7.40 13.36
N TYR A 51 13.08 -8.27 12.89
CA TYR A 51 13.12 -9.69 13.21
C TYR A 51 13.99 -10.07 14.43
N SER A 52 14.61 -9.11 15.12
CA SER A 52 15.47 -9.38 16.30
C SER A 52 14.72 -10.12 17.42
N SER A 53 15.37 -11.01 18.18
CA SER A 53 14.71 -11.92 19.13
C SER A 53 14.04 -11.27 20.35
N LEU A 54 13.95 -9.93 20.40
CA LEU A 54 13.37 -9.19 21.50
C LEU A 54 11.84 -9.04 21.35
N GLY A 55 11.11 -9.96 22.00
CA GLY A 55 9.96 -9.60 22.82
C GLY A 55 8.58 -9.44 22.18
N THR A 56 8.36 -9.81 20.92
CA THR A 56 6.98 -9.78 20.37
C THR A 56 6.76 -10.92 19.38
N ASN A 57 5.67 -11.66 19.56
CA ASN A 57 5.19 -12.58 18.54
C ASN A 57 4.82 -11.76 17.30
N ARG A 58 5.36 -12.16 16.15
CA ARG A 58 5.09 -11.52 14.87
C ARG A 58 4.13 -12.42 14.12
N ASP A 59 2.86 -12.05 14.14
CA ASP A 59 1.83 -12.74 13.36
C ASP A 59 1.86 -12.31 11.89
N TYR A 60 2.51 -11.20 11.58
CA TYR A 60 2.59 -10.59 10.24
C TYR A 60 4.04 -10.31 9.83
N SER A 61 4.29 -10.29 8.52
CA SER A 61 5.59 -9.93 7.98
C SER A 61 5.88 -8.43 8.09
N LEU A 62 7.15 -8.05 7.96
CA LEU A 62 7.57 -6.65 7.90
C LEU A 62 6.84 -5.90 6.78
N GLU A 63 6.73 -6.50 5.61
CA GLU A 63 6.08 -5.92 4.43
C GLU A 63 4.60 -5.67 4.73
N ALA A 64 3.89 -6.66 5.28
CA ALA A 64 2.48 -6.51 5.66
C ALA A 64 2.27 -5.35 6.65
N MET A 65 3.18 -5.21 7.62
CA MET A 65 3.14 -4.08 8.57
C MET A 65 3.40 -2.74 7.90
N LEU A 66 4.34 -2.67 6.96
CA LEU A 66 4.64 -1.45 6.21
C LEU A 66 3.49 -1.05 5.27
N TYR A 67 2.87 -2.01 4.61
CA TYR A 67 1.67 -1.77 3.81
C TYR A 67 0.52 -1.25 4.66
N ALA A 68 0.27 -1.86 5.83
CA ALA A 68 -0.71 -1.36 6.78
C ALA A 68 -0.39 0.06 7.29
N PHE A 69 0.90 0.39 7.45
CA PHE A 69 1.34 1.74 7.84
C PHE A 69 1.09 2.77 6.74
N ILE A 70 1.34 2.46 5.47
CA ILE A 70 1.09 3.37 4.33
C ILE A 70 -0.40 3.69 4.19
N LEU A 71 -1.27 2.74 4.53
CA LEU A 71 -2.72 2.90 4.46
C LEU A 71 -3.35 3.56 5.69
N LYS A 72 -2.57 3.89 6.73
CA LYS A 72 -3.05 4.45 8.00
C LYS A 72 -2.69 5.92 8.13
#